data_AF-A0A967H0D6-F1
#
_entry.id   AF-A0A967H0D6-F1
#
_cell.length_a   1.000
_cell.length_b   1.000
_cell.length_c   1.000
_cell.angle_alpha   90.00
_cell.angle_beta   90.00
_cell.angle_gamma   90.00
#
_symmetry.space_group_name_H-M   'P 1'
#
loop_
_entity.id
_entity.type
_entity.pdbx_description
1 polymer ?
#
loop_
_entity_poly.entity_id
_entity_poly.type
_entity_poly.pdbx_seq_one_letter_code
_entity_poly.pdbx_strand_id
1 'polypeptide(L)'
;KERLCRQERLIPFLLEPRSYPHRPAGVRMVQTHASLVFIAPPYVYKLKKAVDFGFLDFSTLEKRRHFCEREVELNRRLSSGVYLGVESIHESEAGFEFGGDGRVVEYVVRMRKLTDRNFLDRRLARGEVGPAELDRIVAALKEFYLSQEPTDQIEQKGR
;
A
#
# COMPACT_ATOMS: atom_id res chain seq x y z
N LYS A 1 20.93 7.80 -3.57
CA LYS A 1 20.33 8.89 -4.39
C LYS A 1 19.88 8.38 -5.77
N GLU A 2 20.70 7.64 -6.52
CA GLU A 2 20.33 7.10 -7.86
C GLU A 2 19.07 6.22 -7.91
N ARG A 3 18.85 5.35 -6.91
CA ARG A 3 17.67 4.45 -6.90
C ARG A 3 16.34 5.19 -6.75
N LEU A 4 16.32 6.28 -5.98
CA LEU A 4 15.14 7.14 -5.84
C LEU A 4 14.86 7.89 -7.14
N CYS A 5 15.92 8.42 -7.77
CA CYS A 5 15.87 9.07 -9.10
C CYS A 5 15.29 8.12 -10.17
N ARG A 6 15.55 6.81 -10.07
CA ARG A 6 14.92 5.83 -10.98
C ARG A 6 13.41 5.69 -10.76
N GLN A 7 12.91 5.78 -9.52
CA GLN A 7 11.48 5.72 -9.25
C GLN A 7 10.75 7.03 -9.58
N GLU A 8 11.43 8.17 -9.53
CA GLU A 8 10.87 9.47 -9.90
C GLU A 8 10.35 9.50 -11.35
N ARG A 9 10.97 8.72 -12.26
CA ARG A 9 10.48 8.60 -13.66
C ARG A 9 9.09 7.98 -13.77
N LEU A 10 8.66 7.21 -12.75
CA LEU A 10 7.35 6.56 -12.74
C LEU A 10 6.25 7.52 -12.27
N ILE A 11 6.60 8.64 -11.63
CA ILE A 11 5.62 9.58 -11.07
C ILE A 11 4.74 10.18 -12.17
N PRO A 12 5.26 10.68 -13.32
CA PRO A 12 4.41 11.15 -14.40
C PRO A 12 3.45 10.08 -14.92
N PHE A 13 3.94 8.85 -15.13
CA PHE A 13 3.11 7.71 -15.55
C PHE A 13 1.99 7.41 -14.54
N LEU A 14 2.31 7.40 -13.24
CA LEU A 14 1.36 7.12 -12.17
C LEU A 14 0.41 8.29 -11.86
N LEU A 15 0.74 9.52 -12.28
CA LEU A 15 -0.17 10.66 -12.20
C LEU A 15 -1.10 10.79 -13.41
N GLU A 16 -0.74 10.20 -14.55
CA GLU A 16 -1.53 10.23 -15.78
C GLU A 16 -2.74 9.28 -15.69
N PRO A 17 -3.98 9.78 -15.73
CA PRO A 17 -5.16 8.94 -15.63
C PRO A 17 -5.28 7.88 -16.73
N ARG A 18 -4.80 8.18 -17.95
CA ARG A 18 -4.88 7.24 -19.09
C ARG A 18 -3.98 6.01 -18.94
N SER A 19 -2.99 6.07 -18.05
CA SER A 19 -2.09 4.96 -17.73
C SER A 19 -2.77 3.80 -17.03
N TYR A 20 -3.90 4.04 -16.35
CA TYR A 20 -4.60 3.03 -15.57
C TYR A 20 -5.63 2.29 -16.44
N PRO A 21 -5.78 0.96 -16.30
CA PRO A 21 -6.76 0.18 -17.07
C PRO A 21 -8.20 0.70 -16.95
N HIS A 22 -8.58 1.22 -15.78
CA HIS A 22 -9.92 1.74 -15.51
C HIS A 22 -10.09 3.24 -15.79
N ARG A 23 -9.03 3.94 -16.25
CA ARG A 23 -9.06 5.36 -16.67
C ARG A 23 -9.85 6.28 -15.72
N PRO A 24 -9.35 6.51 -14.48
CA PRO A 24 -10.04 7.37 -13.52
C PRO A 24 -10.19 8.79 -14.05
N ALA A 25 -11.11 9.58 -13.48
CA ALA A 25 -11.27 10.99 -13.84
C ALA A 25 -10.06 11.87 -13.43
N GLY A 26 -9.28 11.40 -12.46
CA GLY A 26 -8.09 12.08 -11.97
C GLY A 26 -7.31 11.22 -10.99
N VAL A 27 -6.05 11.59 -10.77
CA VAL A 27 -5.15 10.89 -9.84
C VAL A 27 -4.52 11.89 -8.89
N ARG A 28 -4.55 11.59 -7.59
CA ARG A 28 -3.91 12.39 -6.55
C ARG A 28 -2.80 11.59 -5.88
N MET A 29 -1.63 12.19 -5.73
CA MET A 29 -0.52 11.57 -5.01
C MET A 29 -0.45 12.05 -3.55
N VAL A 30 -0.20 11.11 -2.63
CA VAL A 30 0.17 11.37 -1.23
C VAL A 30 1.50 10.71 -0.97
N GLN A 31 2.40 11.43 -0.32
CA GLN A 31 3.72 10.93 0.01
C GLN A 31 3.84 10.66 1.51
N THR A 32 4.36 9.49 1.87
CA THR A 32 4.81 9.17 3.23
C THR A 32 6.33 9.10 3.28
N HIS A 33 6.91 8.79 4.44
CA HIS A 33 8.36 8.58 4.57
C HIS A 33 8.85 7.39 3.71
N ALA A 34 8.06 6.31 3.61
CA ALA A 34 8.46 5.07 2.93
C ALA A 34 7.68 4.74 1.64
N SER A 35 6.66 5.52 1.26
CA SER A 35 5.81 5.20 0.11
C SER A 35 5.29 6.42 -0.64
N LEU A 36 4.93 6.20 -1.91
CA LEU A 36 4.11 7.09 -2.73
C LEU A 36 2.76 6.41 -2.95
N VAL A 37 1.67 7.11 -2.66
CA VAL A 37 0.30 6.59 -2.71
C VAL A 37 -0.48 7.36 -3.77
N PHE A 38 -0.90 6.68 -4.82
CA PHE A 38 -1.65 7.24 -5.94
C PHE A 38 -3.12 6.85 -5.80
N ILE A 39 -3.97 7.84 -5.57
CA ILE A 39 -5.41 7.69 -5.38
C ILE A 39 -6.06 7.89 -6.74
N ALA A 40 -6.50 6.79 -7.34
CA ALA A 40 -7.00 6.67 -8.70
C ALA A 40 -8.37 5.96 -8.67
N PRO A 41 -9.46 6.66 -8.28
CA PRO A 41 -10.75 6.04 -7.97
C PRO A 41 -11.24 5.09 -9.08
N PRO A 42 -11.81 3.92 -8.72
CA PRO A 42 -12.19 3.49 -7.36
C PRO A 42 -11.04 2.82 -6.58
N TYR A 43 -9.80 2.91 -7.05
CA TYR A 43 -8.64 2.22 -6.49
C TYR A 43 -7.59 3.18 -5.90
N VAL A 44 -6.64 2.58 -5.17
CA VAL A 44 -5.43 3.22 -4.66
C VAL A 44 -4.26 2.31 -4.99
N TYR A 45 -3.16 2.89 -5.48
CA TYR A 45 -1.94 2.21 -5.84
C TYR A 45 -0.81 2.73 -4.96
N LYS A 46 -0.16 1.85 -4.20
CA LYS A 46 0.91 2.21 -3.28
C LYS A 46 2.24 1.65 -3.76
N LEU A 47 3.15 2.55 -4.10
CA LEU A 47 4.53 2.27 -4.46
C LEU A 47 5.42 2.42 -3.22
N LYS A 48 6.31 1.46 -2.97
CA LYS A 48 7.32 1.54 -1.90
C LYS A 48 8.55 2.28 -2.42
N LYS A 49 9.03 3.28 -1.67
CA LYS A 49 10.24 4.01 -2.04
C LYS A 49 11.46 3.10 -1.91
N ALA A 50 12.44 3.27 -2.78
CA ALA A 50 13.70 2.52 -2.77
C ALA A 50 14.63 3.05 -1.66
N VAL A 51 14.28 2.76 -0.41
CA VAL A 51 14.96 3.21 0.81
C VAL A 51 15.31 2.02 1.70
N ASP A 52 16.29 2.23 2.57
CA ASP A 52 16.67 1.30 3.64
C ASP A 52 16.81 2.10 4.93
N PHE A 53 16.01 1.77 5.94
CA PHE A 53 16.02 2.39 7.26
C PHE A 53 16.68 1.49 8.32
N GLY A 54 17.31 0.38 7.93
CA GLY A 54 17.91 -0.62 8.83
C GLY A 54 16.89 -1.59 9.43
N PHE A 55 15.69 -1.12 9.80
CA PHE A 55 14.56 -1.96 10.23
C PHE A 55 13.57 -2.27 9.09
N LEU A 56 13.71 -1.58 7.96
CA LEU A 56 12.84 -1.71 6.79
C LEU A 56 13.66 -1.47 5.52
N ASP A 57 13.77 -2.50 4.68
CA ASP A 57 14.63 -2.47 3.50
C ASP A 57 13.82 -2.72 2.21
N PHE A 58 13.66 -1.66 1.44
CA PHE A 58 13.02 -1.63 0.12
C PHE A 58 14.03 -1.32 -1.01
N SER A 59 15.32 -1.50 -0.75
CA SER A 59 16.41 -1.07 -1.63
C SER A 59 16.44 -1.77 -2.98
N THR A 60 15.99 -3.03 -3.06
CA THR A 60 15.94 -3.82 -4.31
C THR A 60 14.51 -4.06 -4.78
N LEU A 61 14.36 -4.36 -6.06
CA LEU A 61 13.05 -4.63 -6.68
C LEU A 61 12.41 -5.88 -6.07
N GLU A 62 13.22 -6.92 -5.80
CA GLU A 62 12.80 -8.19 -5.19
C GLU A 62 12.30 -7.96 -3.77
N LYS A 63 13.01 -7.15 -2.98
CA LYS A 63 12.57 -6.76 -1.63
C LYS A 63 11.25 -6.01 -1.67
N ARG A 64 11.10 -5.06 -2.61
CA ARG A 64 9.83 -4.32 -2.77
C ARG A 64 8.67 -5.23 -3.18
N ARG A 65 8.90 -6.19 -4.09
CA ARG A 65 7.91 -7.23 -4.41
C ARG A 65 7.49 -7.99 -3.15
N HIS A 66 8.47 -8.58 -2.46
CA HIS A 66 8.24 -9.35 -1.24
C HIS A 66 7.43 -8.56 -0.20
N PHE A 67 7.83 -7.32 0.09
CA PHE A 67 7.10 -6.49 1.06
C PHE A 67 5.74 -5.98 0.57
N CYS A 68 5.50 -5.90 -0.74
CA CYS A 68 4.15 -5.66 -1.27
C CYS A 68 3.26 -6.89 -1.08
N GLU A 69 3.76 -8.08 -1.34
CA GLU A 69 3.05 -9.35 -1.13
C GLU A 69 2.72 -9.54 0.36
N ARG A 70 3.70 -9.31 1.25
CA ARG A 70 3.50 -9.33 2.71
C ARG A 70 2.47 -8.31 3.17
N GLU A 71 2.50 -7.09 2.64
CA GLU A 71 1.50 -6.07 3.00
C GLU A 71 0.08 -6.54 2.65
N VAL A 72 -0.11 -7.10 1.45
CA VAL A 72 -1.42 -7.63 1.02
C VAL A 72 -1.86 -8.78 1.92
N GLU A 73 -0.98 -9.76 2.14
CA GLU A 73 -1.26 -10.93 2.96
C GLU A 73 -1.64 -10.54 4.40
N LEU A 74 -0.80 -9.72 5.05
CA LEU A 74 -0.96 -9.36 6.44
C LEU A 74 -2.21 -8.53 6.67
N ASN A 75 -2.50 -7.57 5.78
CA ASN A 75 -3.63 -6.66 5.98
C ASN A 75 -4.97 -7.27 5.60
N ARG A 76 -5.03 -8.24 4.67
CA ARG A 76 -6.28 -8.92 4.30
C ARG A 76 -6.97 -9.58 5.49
N ARG A 77 -6.20 -10.06 6.48
CA ARG A 77 -6.73 -10.67 7.72
C ARG A 77 -7.68 -9.74 8.50
N LEU A 78 -7.45 -8.44 8.43
CA LEU A 78 -8.24 -7.42 9.15
C LEU A 78 -9.05 -6.50 8.21
N SER A 79 -8.93 -6.65 6.89
CA SER A 79 -9.52 -5.71 5.92
C SER A 79 -10.13 -6.41 4.71
N SER A 80 -11.27 -7.05 4.96
CA SER A 80 -12.03 -7.76 3.93
C SER A 80 -12.32 -6.85 2.72
N GLY A 81 -11.91 -7.31 1.53
CA GLY A 81 -12.17 -6.65 0.26
C GLY A 81 -11.37 -5.37 -0.02
N VAL A 82 -10.49 -4.92 0.88
CA VAL A 82 -9.71 -3.68 0.70
C VAL A 82 -8.45 -3.91 -0.12
N TYR A 83 -7.63 -4.91 0.22
CA TYR A 83 -6.37 -5.20 -0.48
C TYR A 83 -6.60 -6.18 -1.63
N LEU A 84 -6.46 -5.69 -2.86
CA LEU A 84 -6.80 -6.43 -4.08
C LEU A 84 -5.65 -7.26 -4.62
N GLY A 85 -4.41 -6.86 -4.36
CA GLY A 85 -3.23 -7.61 -4.75
C GLY A 85 -2.00 -6.74 -4.98
N VAL A 86 -0.99 -7.34 -5.60
CA VAL A 86 0.20 -6.65 -6.10
C VAL A 86 0.11 -6.60 -7.62
N GLU A 87 0.40 -5.43 -8.20
CA GLU A 87 0.54 -5.26 -9.65
C GLU A 87 1.96 -4.85 -9.99
N SER A 88 2.46 -5.35 -11.11
CA SER A 88 3.75 -4.99 -11.68
C SER A 88 3.61 -3.83 -12.67
N ILE A 89 4.63 -2.98 -12.70
CA ILE A 89 4.82 -1.95 -13.71
C ILE A 89 5.95 -2.41 -14.61
N HIS A 90 5.70 -2.38 -15.92
CA HIS A 90 6.61 -2.82 -16.95
C HIS A 90 7.10 -1.61 -17.76
N GLU A 91 8.31 -1.71 -18.30
CA GLU A 91 8.91 -0.75 -19.22
C GLU A 91 9.14 -1.45 -20.57
N SER A 92 8.59 -0.86 -21.62
CA SER A 92 8.77 -1.25 -23.02
C SER A 92 9.21 -0.04 -23.86
N GLU A 93 9.43 -0.22 -25.16
CA GLU A 93 9.77 0.88 -26.07
C GLU A 93 8.67 1.96 -26.13
N ALA A 94 7.41 1.58 -25.87
CA ALA A 94 6.27 2.48 -25.87
C ALA A 94 6.10 3.26 -24.54
N GLY A 95 6.88 2.93 -23.51
CA GLY A 95 6.83 3.56 -22.19
C GLY A 95 6.47 2.59 -21.07
N PHE A 96 5.74 3.08 -20.06
CA PHE A 96 5.34 2.29 -18.90
C PHE A 96 3.90 1.78 -19.04
N GLU A 97 3.66 0.58 -18.51
CA GLU A 97 2.32 -0.02 -18.46
C GLU A 97 2.15 -0.93 -17.24
N PHE A 98 0.91 -1.13 -16.81
CA PHE A 98 0.60 -2.11 -15.76
C PHE A 98 0.44 -3.51 -16.37
N GLY A 99 1.16 -4.49 -15.81
CA GLY A 99 1.01 -5.91 -16.16
C GLY A 99 1.27 -6.26 -17.63
N GLY A 100 2.12 -5.50 -18.33
CA GLY A 100 2.47 -5.76 -19.72
C GLY A 100 3.57 -6.80 -19.93
N ASP A 101 4.06 -6.91 -21.16
CA ASP A 101 5.06 -7.92 -21.54
C ASP A 101 6.51 -7.41 -21.45
N GLY A 102 6.69 -6.12 -21.17
CA GLY A 102 8.01 -5.49 -21.03
C GLY A 102 8.77 -5.91 -19.77
N ARG A 103 9.92 -5.27 -19.52
CA ARG A 103 10.72 -5.54 -18.31
C ARG A 103 10.00 -4.99 -17.08
N VAL A 104 9.83 -5.81 -16.04
CA VAL A 104 9.33 -5.32 -14.75
C VAL A 104 10.31 -4.31 -14.14
N VAL A 105 9.81 -3.12 -13.84
CA VAL A 105 10.60 -2.03 -13.23
C VAL A 105 10.16 -1.67 -11.82
N GLU A 106 8.91 -1.97 -11.44
CA GLU A 106 8.41 -1.73 -10.09
C GLU A 106 7.17 -2.57 -9.75
N TYR A 107 6.84 -2.65 -8.45
CA TYR A 107 5.61 -3.24 -7.94
C TYR A 107 4.81 -2.24 -7.11
N VAL A 108 3.49 -2.35 -7.19
CA VAL A 108 2.55 -1.54 -6.39
C VAL A 108 1.51 -2.42 -5.72
N VAL A 109 1.11 -2.04 -4.50
CA VAL A 109 -0.06 -2.64 -3.84
C VAL A 109 -1.31 -1.95 -4.37
N ARG A 110 -2.23 -2.72 -4.94
CA ARG A 110 -3.54 -2.23 -5.40
C ARG A 110 -4.60 -2.47 -4.32
N MET A 111 -5.34 -1.42 -3.99
CA MET A 111 -6.36 -1.41 -2.94
C MET A 111 -7.65 -0.75 -3.44
N ARG A 112 -8.79 -1.04 -2.81
CA ARG A 112 -10.00 -0.22 -2.97
C ARG A 112 -9.82 1.10 -2.25
N LYS A 113 -10.24 2.19 -2.89
CA LYS A 113 -10.34 3.49 -2.23
C LYS A 113 -11.43 3.41 -1.16
N LEU A 114 -11.05 3.63 0.09
CA LEU A 114 -12.01 3.82 1.17
C LEU A 114 -12.60 5.24 1.13
N THR A 115 -13.81 5.37 1.66
CA THR A 115 -14.45 6.68 1.80
C THR A 115 -13.84 7.38 3.00
N ASP A 116 -13.26 8.56 2.79
CA ASP A 116 -12.57 9.37 3.79
C ASP A 116 -13.46 9.67 5.01
N ARG A 117 -14.80 9.74 4.82
CA ARG A 117 -15.79 9.90 5.91
C ARG A 117 -15.67 8.83 7.00
N ASN A 118 -15.30 7.60 6.64
CA ASN A 118 -15.28 6.47 7.55
C ASN A 118 -13.95 6.31 8.29
N PHE A 119 -12.94 7.14 8.00
CA PHE A 119 -11.71 7.11 8.78
C PHE A 119 -11.97 7.53 10.23
N LEU A 120 -11.31 6.84 11.15
CA LEU A 120 -11.57 6.95 12.59
C LEU A 120 -11.33 8.37 13.10
N ASP A 121 -10.28 9.04 12.64
CA ASP A 121 -9.98 10.45 12.93
C ASP A 121 -11.13 11.37 12.51
N ARG A 122 -11.73 11.12 11.35
CA ARG A 122 -12.87 11.90 10.84
C ARG A 122 -14.15 11.62 11.60
N ARG A 123 -14.38 10.38 12.02
CA ARG A 123 -15.52 10.02 12.88
C ARG A 123 -15.38 10.61 14.28
N LEU A 124 -14.17 10.57 14.86
CA LEU A 124 -13.85 11.20 16.15
C LEU A 124 -14.09 12.71 16.10
N ALA A 125 -13.60 13.40 15.06
CA ALA A 125 -13.80 14.83 14.88
C ALA A 125 -15.29 15.23 14.74
N ARG A 126 -16.17 14.30 14.35
CA ARG A 126 -17.62 14.50 14.27
C ARG A 126 -18.39 14.03 15.50
N GLY A 127 -17.71 13.51 16.52
CA GLY A 127 -18.35 12.95 17.72
C GLY A 127 -19.11 11.63 17.48
N GLU A 128 -18.80 10.91 16.40
CA GLU A 128 -19.48 9.66 16.00
C GLU A 128 -18.83 8.39 16.57
N VAL A 129 -17.97 8.54 17.58
CA VAL A 129 -17.22 7.45 18.21
C VAL A 129 -17.38 7.58 19.72
N GLY A 130 -18.20 6.72 20.30
CA GLY A 130 -18.38 6.59 21.74
C GLY A 130 -17.72 5.32 22.29
N PRO A 131 -17.95 5.02 23.59
CA PRO A 131 -17.42 3.82 24.24
C PRO A 131 -17.73 2.53 23.48
N ALA A 132 -18.96 2.38 22.97
CA ALA A 132 -19.38 1.19 22.23
C ALA A 132 -18.59 0.97 20.91
N GLU A 133 -18.17 2.03 20.21
CA GLU A 133 -17.29 1.89 19.04
C GLU A 133 -15.88 1.46 19.44
N LEU A 134 -15.36 2.02 20.53
CA LEU A 134 -14.04 1.68 21.05
C LEU A 134 -14.00 0.24 21.54
N ASP A 135 -15.01 -0.20 22.28
CA ASP A 135 -15.13 -1.57 22.77
C ASP A 135 -15.15 -2.58 21.60
N ARG A 136 -15.84 -2.24 20.50
CA ARG A 136 -15.84 -3.08 19.29
C ARG A 136 -14.45 -3.17 18.64
N ILE A 137 -13.72 -2.05 18.57
CA ILE A 137 -12.35 -2.04 18.03
C ILE A 137 -11.43 -2.88 18.92
N VAL A 138 -11.49 -2.69 20.23
CA VAL A 138 -10.67 -3.43 21.20
C VAL A 138 -10.99 -4.92 21.16
N ALA A 139 -12.25 -5.31 21.11
CA ALA A 139 -12.66 -6.70 21.01
C ALA A 139 -12.09 -7.37 19.74
N ALA A 140 -12.24 -6.72 18.58
CA ALA A 140 -11.71 -7.24 17.32
C ALA A 140 -10.18 -7.37 17.32
N LEU A 141 -9.47 -6.36 17.85
CA LEU A 141 -8.01 -6.41 17.97
C LEU A 141 -7.56 -7.48 18.96
N LYS A 142 -8.23 -7.61 20.11
CA LYS A 142 -7.92 -8.63 21.12
C LYS A 142 -8.08 -10.03 20.53
N GLU A 143 -9.21 -10.31 19.90
CA GLU A 143 -9.47 -11.59 19.23
C GLU A 143 -8.41 -11.88 18.16
N PHE A 144 -8.09 -10.89 17.32
CA PHE A 144 -7.05 -11.04 16.31
C PHE A 144 -5.70 -11.37 16.94
N TYR A 145 -5.20 -10.58 17.89
CA TYR A 145 -3.87 -10.79 18.47
C TYR A 145 -3.77 -12.10 19.26
N LEU A 146 -4.82 -12.51 19.98
CA LEU A 146 -4.84 -13.80 20.68
C LEU A 146 -4.85 -15.01 19.74
N SER A 147 -5.31 -14.83 18.50
CA SER A 147 -5.30 -15.88 17.47
C SER A 147 -3.98 -16.01 16.71
N GLN A 148 -3.00 -15.13 16.95
CA GLN A 148 -1.70 -15.19 16.28
C GLN A 148 -0.69 -15.97 17.12
N GLU A 149 0.09 -16.84 16.49
CA GLU A 149 1.25 -17.49 17.11
C GLU A 149 2.51 -16.70 16.75
N PRO A 150 3.20 -16.08 17.72
CA PRO A 150 4.48 -15.43 17.48
C PRO A 150 5.51 -16.46 17.06
N THR A 151 6.25 -16.19 15.99
CA THR A 151 7.45 -16.96 15.67
C THR A 151 8.62 -16.50 16.53
N ASP A 152 9.58 -17.38 16.84
CA ASP A 152 10.81 -17.04 17.59
C ASP A 152 11.53 -15.79 17.07
N GLN A 153 11.52 -15.58 15.74
CA GLN A 153 12.11 -14.40 15.10
C GLN A 153 11.38 -13.08 15.43
N ILE A 154 10.07 -13.13 15.66
CA ILE A 154 9.25 -11.97 16.05
C ILE A 154 9.46 -11.70 17.54
N GLU A 155 9.52 -12.74 18.38
CA GLU A 155 9.77 -12.59 19.82
C GLU A 155 11.14 -11.97 20.12
N GLN A 156 12.16 -12.32 19.34
CA GLN A 156 13.50 -11.74 19.46
C GLN A 156 13.57 -10.28 19.01
N LYS A 157 12.67 -9.84 18.11
CA LYS A 157 12.59 -8.45 17.61
C LYS A 157 11.64 -7.55 18.39
N GLY A 158 10.83 -8.12 19.28
CA GLY A 158 9.84 -7.39 20.09
C GLY A 158 10.35 -6.88 21.44
N ARG A 159 11.66 -6.98 21.71
CA ARG A 159 12.31 -6.46 22.93
C ARG A 159 13.00 -5.13 22.68
#